data_AF-A0A0H3ZM17-F1
#
_entry.id   AF-A0A0H3ZM17-F1
#
_cell.length_a   1.000
_cell.length_b   1.000
_cell.length_c   1.000
_cell.angle_alpha   90.00
_cell.angle_beta   90.00
_cell.angle_gamma   90.00
#
_symmetry.space_group_name_H-M   'P 1'
#
loop_
_entity.id
_entity.type
_entity.pdbx_description
1 polymer ?
#
loop_
_entity_poly.entity_id
_entity_poly.type
_entity_poly.pdbx_seq_one_letter_code
_entity_poly.pdbx_strand_id
1 'polypeptide(L)' 'MDIQVDIKHVVEDLRYVKVSLHEFTNRKGKSVDVMIWVPNCDSISEMEIAAKKTAIAQLKVALSSLDKDVE' A
#
# COMPACT_ATOMS: atom_id res chain seq x y z
N MET A 1 6.01 -13.58 -2.76
CA MET A 1 5.76 -12.18 -2.41
C MET A 1 4.59 -12.17 -1.46
N ASP A 2 4.77 -11.60 -0.26
CA ASP A 2 3.77 -11.52 0.79
C ASP A 2 3.20 -10.10 0.84
N ILE A 3 1.89 -9.96 1.02
CA ILE A 3 1.22 -8.65 1.11
C ILE A 3 0.52 -8.56 2.46
N GLN A 4 0.95 -7.62 3.28
CA GLN A 4 0.39 -7.38 4.61
C GLN A 4 -0.32 -6.04 4.65
N VAL A 5 -1.51 -6.00 5.25
CA VAL A 5 -2.28 -4.78 5.48
C VAL A 5 -2.37 -4.54 6.97
N ASP A 6 -1.78 -3.45 7.43
CA ASP A 6 -1.80 -3.02 8.82
C ASP A 6 -2.73 -1.80 8.96
N ILE A 7 -3.86 -2.01 9.64
CA ILE A 7 -4.92 -1.03 9.83
C ILE A 7 -4.64 -0.27 11.13
N LYS A 8 -4.46 1.05 11.03
CA LYS A 8 -4.12 1.91 12.17
C LYS A 8 -5.30 2.79 12.58
N HIS A 9 -4.98 3.97 13.13
CA HIS A 9 -5.94 4.92 13.69
C HIS A 9 -6.79 5.62 12.62
N VAL A 10 -7.89 6.23 13.07
CA VAL A 10 -8.86 6.97 12.27
C VAL A 10 -8.68 8.47 12.51
N VAL A 11 -8.79 9.28 11.45
CA VAL A 11 -8.80 10.75 11.48
C VAL A 11 -9.85 11.21 10.48
N GLU A 12 -10.81 12.04 10.89
CA GLU A 12 -11.81 12.67 10.00
C GLU A 12 -12.47 11.69 9.02
N ASP A 13 -13.02 10.58 9.52
CA ASP A 13 -13.65 9.50 8.73
C ASP A 13 -12.74 8.78 7.71
N LEU A 14 -11.44 8.99 7.81
CA LEU A 14 -10.42 8.24 7.07
C LEU A 14 -9.63 7.35 8.02
N ARG A 15 -9.33 6.13 7.57
CA ARG A 15 -8.48 5.20 8.29
C ARG A 15 -7.11 5.13 7.65
N TYR A 16 -6.07 5.26 8.47
CA TYR A 16 -4.70 5.10 8.02
C TYR A 16 -4.35 3.62 7.89
N VAL A 17 -3.84 3.23 6.74
CA VAL A 17 -3.50 1.84 6.43
C VAL A 17 -2.11 1.78 5.82
N LYS A 18 -1.30 0.82 6.29
CA LYS A 18 -0.01 0.49 5.71
C LYS A 18 -0.14 -0.81 4.91
N VAL A 19 0.19 -0.76 3.63
CA VAL A 19 0.31 -1.96 2.77
C VAL A 19 1.79 -2.25 2.58
N SER A 20 2.24 -3.39 3.09
CA SER A 20 3.64 -3.83 2.99
C SER A 20 3.73 -4.95 1.97
N LEU A 21 4.54 -4.76 0.93
CA LEU A 21 4.85 -5.78 -0.06
C LEU A 21 6.25 -6.32 0.22
N HIS A 22 6.33 -7.57 0.66
CA HIS A 22 7.59 -8.23 0.97
C HIS A 22 7.93 -9.26 -0.11
N GLU A 23 9.08 -9.08 -0.74
CA GLU A 23 9.65 -10.06 -1.65
C GLU A 23 10.95 -10.62 -1.07
N PHE A 24 11.02 -11.94 -0.95
CA PHE A 24 12.24 -12.64 -0.56
C PHE A 24 12.82 -13.33 -1.79
N THR A 25 13.89 -12.79 -2.36
CA THR A 25 14.59 -13.34 -3.54
C THR A 25 16.10 -13.36 -3.29
N ASN A 26 16.79 -14.41 -3.76
CA ASN A 26 18.25 -14.52 -3.69
C ASN A 26 18.86 -14.31 -2.28
N ARG A 27 18.22 -14.86 -1.25
CA ARG A 27 18.63 -14.71 0.18
C ARG A 27 18.63 -13.27 0.69
N LYS A 28 18.02 -12.32 -0.04
CA LYS A 28 17.83 -10.93 0.37
C LYS A 28 16.34 -10.62 0.39
N GLY A 29 15.88 -9.98 1.47
CA GLY A 29 14.52 -9.45 1.56
C GLY A 29 14.47 -8.04 0.99
N LYS A 30 13.45 -7.75 0.19
CA LYS A 30 13.05 -6.39 -0.21
C LYS A 30 11.65 -6.15 0.32
N SER A 31 11.43 -4.96 0.88
CA SER A 31 10.12 -4.53 1.33
C SER A 31 9.80 -3.18 0.73
N VAL A 32 8.56 -3.02 0.28
CA VAL A 32 7.99 -1.74 -0.11
C VAL A 32 6.79 -1.48 0.77
N ASP A 33 6.84 -0.37 1.50
CA ASP A 33 5.78 0.06 2.40
C ASP A 33 5.03 1.23 1.77
N VAL A 34 3.72 1.07 1.57
CA VAL A 34 2.85 2.12 1.03
C VAL A 34 1.87 2.54 2.12
N MET A 35 1.90 3.82 2.46
CA MET A 35 1.11 4.42 3.53
C MET A 35 -0.02 5.24 2.91
N ILE A 36 -1.26 4.89 3.23
CA ILE A 36 -2.44 5.45 2.56
C ILE A 36 -3.59 5.69 3.53
N TRP A 37 -4.47 6.59 3.13
CA TRP A 37 -5.74 6.83 3.77
C TRP A 37 -6.86 6.21 2.94
N VAL A 38 -7.76 5.48 3.59
CA VAL A 38 -8.96 4.91 2.96
C VAL A 38 -10.20 5.34 3.76
N PRO A 39 -11.39 5.38 3.14
CA PRO A 39 -12.63 5.63 3.87
C PRO A 39 -12.76 4.67 5.05
N ASN A 40 -13.09 5.21 6.23
CA ASN A 40 -13.37 4.41 7.40
C ASN A 40 -14.70 3.67 7.19
N CYS A 41 -14.69 2.34 7.32
CA CYS A 41 -15.92 1.55 7.33
C CYS A 41 -15.84 0.40 8.34
N ASP A 42 -16.97 -0.21 8.62
CA ASP A 42 -17.08 -1.28 9.63
C ASP A 42 -16.58 -2.65 9.10
N SER A 43 -16.28 -2.74 7.81
CA SER A 43 -15.80 -3.97 7.17
C SER A 43 -14.29 -3.94 6.95
N ILE A 44 -13.56 -4.77 7.71
CA ILE A 44 -12.11 -4.95 7.56
C ILE A 44 -11.77 -5.37 6.12
N SER A 45 -12.53 -6.30 5.54
CA SER A 45 -12.29 -6.79 4.19
C SER A 45 -12.46 -5.70 3.13
N GLU A 46 -13.44 -4.80 3.29
CA GLU A 46 -13.59 -3.65 2.39
C GLU A 46 -12.44 -2.66 2.52
N MET A 47 -12.01 -2.36 3.75
CA MET A 47 -10.84 -1.50 3.98
C MET A 47 -9.58 -2.09 3.37
N GLU A 48 -9.35 -3.40 3.48
CA GLU A 48 -8.20 -4.04 2.84
C GLU A 48 -8.26 -3.95 1.31
N ILE A 49 -9.42 -4.15 0.70
CA ILE A 49 -9.59 -4.07 -0.76
C ILE A 49 -9.34 -2.63 -1.22
N ALA A 50 -9.92 -1.64 -0.53
CA ALA A 50 -9.69 -0.23 -0.81
C ALA A 50 -8.19 0.12 -0.67
N ALA A 51 -7.55 -0.35 0.40
CA ALA A 51 -6.15 -0.11 0.66
C ALA A 51 -5.25 -0.69 -0.45
N LYS A 52 -5.47 -1.95 -0.81
CA LYS A 52 -4.72 -2.62 -1.90
C LYS A 52 -4.89 -1.88 -3.23
N LYS A 53 -6.11 -1.48 -3.59
CA LYS A 53 -6.39 -0.72 -4.83
C LYS A 53 -5.67 0.63 -4.85
N THR A 54 -5.76 1.40 -3.77
CA THR A 54 -5.12 2.70 -3.66
C THR A 54 -3.60 2.59 -3.69
N ALA A 55 -3.03 1.60 -2.98
CA ALA A 55 -1.59 1.35 -2.98
C ALA A 55 -1.08 1.00 -4.40
N ILE A 56 -1.79 0.15 -5.14
CA ILE A 56 -1.45 -0.17 -6.54
C ILE A 56 -1.47 1.08 -7.41
N ALA A 57 -2.48 1.94 -7.27
CA ALA A 57 -2.58 3.15 -8.05
C ALA A 57 -1.40 4.10 -7.79
N GLN A 58 -1.01 4.29 -6.52
CA GLN A 58 0.14 5.11 -6.15
C GLN A 58 1.46 4.53 -6.67
N LEU A 59 1.66 3.21 -6.53
CA LEU A 59 2.86 2.55 -7.03
C LEU A 59 3.00 2.69 -8.55
N LYS A 60 1.89 2.56 -9.31
CA LYS A 60 1.92 2.78 -10.76
C LYS A 60 2.37 4.20 -11.13
N VAL A 61 1.86 5.21 -10.43
CA VAL A 61 2.26 6.61 -10.65
C VAL A 61 3.74 6.82 -10.30
N ALA A 62 4.20 6.25 -9.17
CA ALA A 62 5.59 6.34 -8.75
C ALA A 62 6.54 5.68 -9.76
N LEU A 63 6.20 4.48 -10.24
CA LEU A 63 6.97 3.77 -11.28
C LEU A 63 7.03 4.59 -12.57
N SER A 64 5.90 5.10 -13.05
CA SER A 64 5.87 5.95 -14.25
C SER A 64 6.63 7.27 -14.10
N SER A 65 6.85 7.74 -12.87
CA SER A 65 7.68 8.93 -12.61
C SER A 65 9.17 8.57 -12.60
N LEU A 66 9.52 7.46 -11.96
CA LEU A 66 10.90 6.95 -11.95
C LEU A 66 11.42 6.61 -13.34
N ASP A 67 10.58 6.00 -14.20
CA ASP A 67 10.99 5.66 -15.57
C ASP A 67 11.35 6.91 -16.39
N LYS A 68 10.66 8.04 -16.15
CA LYS A 68 10.93 9.32 -16.83
C LYS A 68 12.20 10.01 -16.37
N ASP A 69 12.58 9.82 -15.11
CA ASP A 69 13.79 10.42 -14.55
C ASP A 69 15.08 9.66 -14.97
N VAL A 70 14.92 8.49 -15.59
CA VAL A 70 16.02 7.61 -16.03
C VAL A 70 16.27 7.68 -17.55
N GLU A 71 15.32 8.21 -18.33
CA GLU A 71 15.51 8.56 -19.77
C GLU A 71 16.23 9.90 -19.96
#